data_AF-A0A2S9J470-F1
#
_entry.id   AF-A0A2S9J470-F1
#
_cell.length_a   1.000
_cell.length_b   1.000
_cell.length_c   1.000
_cell.angle_alpha   90.00
_cell.angle_beta   90.00
_cell.angle_gamma   90.00
#
_symmetry.space_group_name_H-M   'P 1'
#
loop_
_entity.id
_entity.type
_entity.pdbx_description
1 polymer ?
#
loop_
_entity_poly.entity_id
_entity_poly.type
_entity_poly.pdbx_seq_one_letter_code
_entity_poly.pdbx_strand_id
1 'polypeptide(L)'
;MLFQGRKLIEDLYYNKNEHLGFIYVELINFTKGEQELAVDLNRWLHVPKNMSKMDKLPTYLRKPVFEKLFAIAAYSKLNKEERDMYDASLKNKWDAESIRQTAILEQKKARERGLEDGRAEGRAEGRKEGVIAIARDMKKEGIAVEQIAKFTKLTVKEIEELK
;
A
#
# COMPACT_ATOMS: atom_id res chain seq x y z
N MET A 1 -31.37 -4.68 -51.65
CA MET A 1 -30.16 -3.90 -51.95
C MET A 1 -29.11 -4.22 -50.89
N LEU A 2 -27.94 -4.66 -51.34
CA LEU A 2 -26.79 -5.04 -50.54
C LEU A 2 -26.19 -3.80 -49.85
N PHE A 3 -26.15 -3.77 -48.52
CA PHE A 3 -25.28 -2.84 -47.82
C PHE A 3 -23.85 -3.40 -47.84
N GLN A 4 -23.10 -2.99 -48.88
CA GLN A 4 -21.65 -3.09 -48.88
C GLN A 4 -21.07 -2.08 -47.89
N GLY A 5 -20.22 -2.55 -46.97
CA GLY A 5 -19.39 -1.69 -46.12
C GLY A 5 -19.18 -2.25 -44.72
N ARG A 6 -18.40 -3.33 -44.57
CA ARG A 6 -17.82 -3.66 -43.27
C ARG A 6 -16.72 -2.64 -42.98
N LYS A 7 -16.91 -1.78 -41.97
CA LYS A 7 -15.82 -0.98 -41.40
C LYS A 7 -15.21 -1.72 -40.21
N LEU A 8 -13.88 -1.72 -40.12
CA LEU A 8 -13.14 -2.24 -38.98
C LEU A 8 -13.05 -1.16 -37.89
N ILE A 9 -12.83 -1.58 -36.63
CA ILE A 9 -12.76 -0.66 -35.48
C ILE A 9 -11.67 0.41 -35.64
N GLU A 10 -10.64 0.12 -36.44
CA GLU A 10 -9.54 1.03 -36.77
C GLU A 10 -9.97 2.22 -37.66
N ASP A 11 -11.15 2.16 -38.29
CA ASP A 11 -11.66 3.20 -39.20
C ASP A 11 -12.40 4.37 -38.49
N LEU A 12 -12.42 4.38 -37.15
CA LEU A 12 -13.13 5.38 -36.36
C LEU A 12 -12.26 6.62 -36.09
N TYR A 13 -12.34 7.62 -36.97
CA TYR A 13 -11.82 8.97 -36.69
C TYR A 13 -12.81 9.78 -35.83
N TYR A 14 -12.32 10.39 -34.76
CA TYR A 14 -13.10 11.27 -33.88
C TYR A 14 -13.42 12.59 -34.59
N ASN A 15 -14.65 12.72 -35.11
CA ASN A 15 -15.15 13.95 -35.70
C ASN A 15 -15.78 14.83 -34.60
N LYS A 16 -15.29 16.06 -34.46
CA LYS A 16 -15.55 16.96 -33.33
C LYS A 16 -16.80 17.85 -33.50
N ASN A 17 -17.67 17.55 -34.48
CA ASN A 17 -18.90 18.31 -34.70
C ASN A 17 -20.12 17.40 -34.49
N GLU A 18 -20.93 17.80 -33.51
CA GLU A 18 -22.19 17.25 -33.01
C GLU A 18 -22.95 16.36 -34.00
N HIS A 19 -23.20 15.10 -33.64
CA HIS A 19 -24.47 14.38 -33.82
C HIS A 19 -24.37 13.08 -32.99
N LEU A 20 -25.46 12.70 -32.32
CA LEU A 20 -25.52 11.52 -31.46
C LEU A 20 -25.05 10.27 -32.22
N GLY A 21 -23.90 9.71 -31.85
CA GLY A 21 -23.40 8.46 -32.42
C GLY A 21 -24.04 7.27 -31.71
N PHE A 22 -24.86 6.50 -32.40
CA PHE A 22 -25.39 5.24 -31.88
C PHE A 22 -24.46 4.09 -32.25
N ILE A 23 -24.01 3.33 -31.25
CA ILE A 23 -23.33 2.06 -31.45
C ILE A 23 -24.37 0.96 -31.21
N TYR A 24 -24.75 0.26 -32.27
CA TYR A 24 -25.62 -0.90 -32.18
C TYR A 24 -24.78 -2.16 -32.02
N VAL A 25 -25.07 -2.92 -30.96
CA VAL A 25 -24.42 -4.20 -30.69
C VAL A 25 -25.44 -5.32 -30.85
N GLU A 26 -25.29 -6.11 -31.90
CA GLU A 26 -26.19 -7.22 -32.19
C GLU A 26 -25.69 -8.51 -31.53
N LEU A 27 -26.26 -8.86 -30.38
CA LEU A 27 -25.90 -10.07 -29.63
C LEU A 27 -26.23 -11.36 -30.38
N ILE A 28 -27.14 -11.35 -31.36
CA ILE A 28 -27.47 -12.52 -32.19
C ILE A 28 -26.23 -12.97 -32.98
N ASN A 29 -25.48 -12.01 -33.52
CA ASN A 29 -24.27 -12.24 -34.32
C ASN A 29 -23.01 -12.54 -33.47
N PHE A 30 -23.12 -12.46 -32.14
CA PHE A 30 -22.06 -12.84 -31.23
C PHE A 30 -22.08 -14.36 -30.98
N THR A 31 -21.16 -15.08 -31.64
CA THR A 31 -21.04 -16.55 -31.58
C THR A 31 -19.76 -17.05 -30.90
N LYS A 32 -18.96 -16.15 -30.33
CA LYS A 32 -17.66 -16.49 -29.73
C LYS A 32 -17.83 -17.30 -28.45
N GLY A 33 -17.08 -18.40 -28.35
CA GLY A 33 -17.03 -19.25 -27.15
C GLY A 33 -16.07 -18.72 -26.08
N GLU A 34 -16.06 -19.36 -24.90
CA GLU A 34 -15.22 -18.93 -23.77
C GLU A 34 -13.72 -18.87 -24.09
N GLN A 35 -13.24 -19.76 -24.96
CA GLN A 35 -11.83 -19.82 -25.40
C GLN A 35 -11.44 -18.67 -26.34
N GLU A 36 -12.42 -17.98 -26.94
CA GLU A 36 -12.21 -16.90 -27.92
C GLU A 36 -12.41 -15.50 -27.30
N LEU A 37 -12.59 -15.44 -25.97
CA LEU A 37 -12.77 -14.21 -25.21
C LEU A 37 -11.43 -13.51 -24.91
N ALA A 38 -10.71 -13.13 -25.97
CA ALA A 38 -9.38 -12.50 -25.86
C ALA A 38 -9.44 -11.11 -25.20
N VAL A 39 -10.38 -10.26 -25.63
CA VAL A 39 -10.54 -8.87 -25.14
C VAL A 39 -11.71 -8.72 -24.18
N ASP A 40 -11.62 -7.74 -23.26
CA ASP A 40 -12.64 -7.52 -22.23
C ASP A 40 -14.02 -7.25 -22.82
N LEU A 41 -14.13 -6.54 -23.96
CA LEU A 41 -15.41 -6.32 -24.65
C LEU A 41 -16.10 -7.65 -25.05
N ASN A 42 -15.35 -8.64 -25.52
CA ASN A 42 -15.95 -9.95 -25.85
C ASN A 42 -16.48 -10.63 -24.57
N ARG A 43 -15.74 -10.52 -23.46
CA ARG A 43 -16.19 -11.03 -22.15
C ARG A 43 -17.49 -10.33 -21.73
N TRP A 44 -17.59 -9.02 -21.94
CA TRP A 44 -18.81 -8.24 -21.67
C TRP A 44 -20.01 -8.68 -22.51
N LEU A 45 -19.84 -8.94 -23.81
CA LEU A 45 -20.94 -9.35 -24.69
C LEU A 45 -21.35 -10.81 -24.49
N HIS A 46 -20.42 -11.66 -24.08
CA HIS A 46 -20.67 -13.07 -23.78
C HIS A 46 -21.63 -13.25 -22.59
N VAL A 47 -21.56 -12.37 -21.59
CA VAL A 47 -22.39 -12.45 -20.38
C VAL A 47 -23.88 -12.29 -20.66
N PRO A 48 -24.39 -11.18 -21.23
CA PRO A 48 -25.82 -11.02 -21.51
C PRO A 48 -26.33 -12.03 -22.53
N LYS A 49 -25.49 -12.48 -23.47
CA LYS A 49 -25.85 -13.51 -24.45
C LYS A 49 -26.11 -14.88 -23.82
N ASN A 50 -25.36 -15.24 -22.78
CA ASN A 50 -25.40 -16.58 -22.17
C ASN A 50 -25.94 -16.56 -20.74
N MET A 51 -26.49 -15.44 -20.28
CA MET A 51 -26.92 -15.23 -18.90
C MET A 51 -27.95 -16.27 -18.42
N SER A 52 -28.86 -16.70 -19.29
CA SER A 52 -29.86 -17.73 -18.97
C SER A 52 -29.30 -19.13 -18.76
N LYS A 53 -28.07 -19.38 -19.21
CA LYS A 53 -27.37 -20.68 -19.09
C LYS A 53 -26.29 -20.66 -18.01
N MET A 54 -26.09 -19.53 -17.33
CA MET A 54 -25.04 -19.33 -16.34
C MET A 54 -25.60 -19.50 -14.92
N ASP A 55 -25.18 -20.56 -14.23
CA ASP A 55 -25.52 -20.75 -12.80
C ASP A 55 -24.56 -19.99 -11.87
N LYS A 56 -23.36 -19.66 -12.36
CA LYS A 56 -22.30 -19.00 -11.57
C LYS A 56 -21.59 -17.96 -12.41
N LEU A 57 -21.08 -16.92 -11.73
CA LEU A 57 -20.29 -15.88 -12.37
C LEU A 57 -18.96 -16.46 -12.89
N PRO A 58 -18.66 -16.35 -14.21
CA PRO A 58 -17.41 -16.86 -14.78
C PRO A 58 -16.15 -16.21 -14.18
N THR A 59 -15.06 -16.98 -14.09
CA THR A 59 -13.79 -16.55 -13.47
C THR A 59 -13.14 -15.38 -14.20
N TYR A 60 -13.31 -15.29 -15.52
CA TYR A 60 -12.76 -14.19 -16.32
C TYR A 60 -13.40 -12.82 -16.03
N LEU A 61 -14.51 -12.78 -15.29
CA LEU A 61 -15.15 -11.56 -14.78
C LEU A 61 -14.69 -11.16 -13.37
N ARG A 62 -13.80 -11.92 -12.74
CA ARG A 62 -13.20 -11.55 -11.44
C ARG A 62 -11.99 -10.65 -11.65
N LYS A 63 -12.17 -9.53 -12.34
CA LYS A 63 -11.16 -8.46 -12.41
C LYS A 63 -11.64 -7.22 -11.67
N PRO A 64 -10.74 -6.35 -11.18
CA PRO A 64 -11.11 -5.18 -10.38
C PRO A 64 -12.14 -4.25 -11.03
N VAL A 65 -12.13 -4.11 -12.36
CA VAL A 65 -13.12 -3.30 -13.10
C VAL A 65 -14.53 -3.87 -13.01
N PHE A 66 -14.67 -5.19 -13.08
CA PHE A 66 -15.95 -5.88 -13.00
C PHE A 66 -16.46 -5.91 -11.57
N GLU A 67 -15.58 -6.13 -10.59
CA GLU A 67 -15.95 -6.09 -9.17
C GLU A 67 -16.51 -4.72 -8.77
N LYS A 68 -15.90 -3.63 -9.26
CA LYS A 68 -16.44 -2.28 -9.07
C LYS A 68 -17.83 -2.13 -9.70
N LEU A 69 -18.04 -2.60 -10.94
CA LEU A 69 -19.35 -2.51 -11.57
C LEU A 69 -20.39 -3.35 -10.82
N PHE A 70 -20.08 -4.59 -10.45
CA PHE A 70 -20.98 -5.45 -9.69
C PHE A 70 -21.27 -4.88 -8.31
N ALA A 71 -20.31 -4.24 -7.66
CA ALA A 71 -20.54 -3.53 -6.40
C ALA A 71 -21.53 -2.36 -6.58
N ILE A 72 -21.36 -1.56 -7.63
CA ILE A 72 -22.27 -0.45 -7.95
C ILE A 72 -23.67 -0.97 -8.31
N ALA A 73 -23.76 -2.01 -9.15
CA ALA A 73 -25.03 -2.60 -9.57
C ALA A 73 -25.75 -3.31 -8.42
N ALA A 74 -25.00 -3.98 -7.52
CA ALA A 74 -25.54 -4.53 -6.28
C ALA A 74 -26.09 -3.41 -5.42
N TYR A 75 -25.32 -2.33 -5.20
CA TYR A 75 -25.74 -1.14 -4.44
C TYR A 75 -27.02 -0.50 -5.01
N SER A 76 -27.17 -0.42 -6.33
CA SER A 76 -28.39 0.10 -6.97
C SER A 76 -29.64 -0.78 -6.78
N LYS A 77 -29.46 -2.07 -6.48
CA LYS A 77 -30.55 -3.02 -6.22
C LYS A 77 -30.91 -3.11 -4.72
N LEU A 78 -30.03 -2.65 -3.83
CA LEU A 78 -30.25 -2.71 -2.39
C LEU A 78 -31.39 -1.79 -1.95
N ASN A 79 -32.26 -2.30 -1.09
CA ASN A 79 -33.22 -1.46 -0.38
C ASN A 79 -32.50 -0.54 0.64
N LYS A 80 -33.22 0.35 1.32
CA LYS A 80 -32.59 1.32 2.24
C LYS A 80 -31.81 0.64 3.38
N GLU A 81 -32.39 -0.39 3.98
CA GLU A 81 -31.78 -1.11 5.11
C GLU A 81 -30.51 -1.87 4.69
N GLU A 82 -30.55 -2.51 3.53
CA GLU A 82 -29.38 -3.21 2.99
C GLU A 82 -28.23 -2.25 2.63
N ARG A 83 -28.56 -1.04 2.15
CA ARG A 83 -27.55 0.02 1.90
C ARG A 83 -26.92 0.50 3.19
N ASP A 84 -27.72 0.78 4.21
CA ASP A 84 -27.24 1.22 5.52
C ASP A 84 -26.31 0.16 6.15
N MET A 85 -26.66 -1.13 6.02
CA MET A 85 -25.80 -2.24 6.46
C MET A 85 -24.50 -2.34 5.67
N TYR A 86 -24.54 -2.15 4.34
CA TYR A 86 -23.36 -2.18 3.49
C TYR A 86 -22.40 -1.02 3.82
N ASP A 87 -22.92 0.19 3.98
CA ASP A 87 -22.14 1.38 4.31
C ASP A 87 -21.52 1.26 5.71
N ALA A 88 -22.26 0.70 6.68
CA ALA A 88 -21.73 0.38 8.00
C ALA A 88 -20.58 -0.65 7.93
N SER A 89 -20.73 -1.69 7.10
CA SER A 89 -19.66 -2.68 6.88
C SER A 89 -18.41 -2.05 6.27
N LEU A 90 -18.58 -1.18 5.28
CA LEU A 90 -17.48 -0.50 4.62
C LEU A 90 -16.75 0.44 5.58
N LYS A 91 -17.51 1.21 6.38
CA LYS A 91 -16.99 2.06 7.44
C LYS A 91 -16.18 1.25 8.46
N ASN A 92 -16.73 0.14 8.95
CA ASN A 92 -16.02 -0.72 9.92
C ASN A 92 -14.69 -1.25 9.36
N LYS A 93 -14.65 -1.61 8.07
CA LYS A 93 -13.40 -2.03 7.41
C LYS A 93 -12.37 -0.90 7.34
N TRP A 94 -12.81 0.30 6.98
CA TRP A 94 -11.92 1.47 6.90
C TRP A 94 -11.44 1.92 8.28
N ASP A 95 -12.29 1.91 9.29
CA ASP A 95 -11.91 2.21 10.68
C ASP A 95 -10.86 1.20 11.18
N ALA A 96 -11.07 -0.10 10.93
CA ALA A 96 -10.11 -1.15 11.29
C ALA A 96 -8.75 -0.98 10.58
N GLU A 97 -8.76 -0.66 9.28
CA GLU A 97 -7.53 -0.41 8.53
C GLU A 97 -6.82 0.86 9.03
N SER A 98 -7.56 1.92 9.34
CA SER A 98 -7.01 3.16 9.90
C SER A 98 -6.33 2.93 11.25
N ILE A 99 -6.95 2.16 12.14
CA ILE A 99 -6.37 1.76 13.43
C ILE A 99 -5.08 0.97 13.20
N ARG A 100 -5.10 -0.01 12.29
CA ARG A 100 -3.93 -0.83 11.97
C ARG A 100 -2.77 0.01 11.44
N GLN A 101 -3.04 0.91 10.50
CA GLN A 101 -2.01 1.79 9.91
C GLN A 101 -1.42 2.73 10.95
N THR A 102 -2.25 3.28 11.84
CA THR A 102 -1.80 4.13 12.95
C THR A 102 -0.87 3.34 13.87
N ALA A 103 -1.25 2.12 14.27
CA ALA A 103 -0.44 1.26 15.12
C ALA A 103 0.92 0.92 14.46
N ILE A 104 0.95 0.62 13.16
CA ILE A 104 2.20 0.36 12.42
C ILE A 104 3.10 1.60 12.41
N LEU A 105 2.52 2.78 12.18
CA LEU A 105 3.27 4.04 12.14
C LEU A 105 3.86 4.40 13.51
N GLU A 106 3.07 4.26 14.58
CA GLU A 106 3.51 4.50 15.94
C GLU A 106 4.60 3.52 16.37
N GLN A 107 4.46 2.23 16.05
CA GLN A 107 5.48 1.22 16.31
C GLN A 107 6.80 1.56 15.60
N LYS A 108 6.73 2.00 14.34
CA LYS A 108 7.90 2.41 13.58
C LYS A 108 8.59 3.61 14.23
N LYS A 109 7.83 4.65 14.58
CA LYS A 109 8.36 5.84 15.27
C LYS A 109 8.98 5.50 16.62
N ALA A 110 8.34 4.64 17.40
CA ALA A 110 8.86 4.19 18.69
C ALA A 110 10.20 3.44 18.53
N ARG A 111 10.30 2.57 17.52
CA ARG A 111 11.56 1.86 17.21
C ARG A 111 12.67 2.81 16.78
N GLU A 112 12.35 3.79 15.93
CA GLU A 112 13.32 4.79 15.47
C GLU A 112 13.86 5.62 16.65
N ARG A 113 12.96 6.12 17.52
CA ARG A 113 13.36 6.85 18.73
C ARG A 113 14.19 6.00 19.67
N GLY A 114 13.76 4.77 19.96
CA GLY A 114 14.52 3.86 20.82
C GLY A 114 15.92 3.55 20.28
N LEU A 115 16.08 3.45 18.95
CA LEU A 115 17.40 3.28 18.32
C LEU A 115 18.26 4.54 18.44
N GLU A 116 17.67 5.71 18.26
CA GLU A 116 18.37 6.99 18.37
C GLU A 116 18.84 7.25 19.81
N ASP A 117 17.94 7.08 20.78
CA ASP A 117 18.21 7.23 22.22
C ASP A 117 19.28 6.23 22.65
N GLY A 118 19.11 4.94 22.32
CA GLY A 118 20.10 3.90 22.65
C GLY A 118 21.47 4.15 22.02
N ARG A 119 21.52 4.74 20.81
CA ARG A 119 22.78 5.11 20.16
C ARG A 119 23.41 6.37 20.79
N ALA A 120 22.60 7.29 21.29
CA ALA A 120 23.08 8.47 22.01
C ALA A 120 23.66 8.07 23.37
N GLU A 121 22.92 7.28 24.15
CA GLU A 121 23.34 6.74 25.44
C GLU A 121 24.60 5.88 25.30
N GLY A 122 24.61 4.89 24.40
CA GLY A 122 25.77 4.03 24.20
C GLY A 122 27.03 4.78 23.75
N ARG A 123 26.89 5.87 22.97
CA ARG A 123 28.02 6.74 22.62
C ARG A 123 28.49 7.62 23.78
N ALA A 124 27.60 7.99 24.70
CA ALA A 124 27.97 8.77 25.88
C ALA A 124 28.67 7.86 26.90
N GLU A 125 28.11 6.69 27.16
CA GLU A 125 28.68 5.68 28.06
C GLU A 125 30.03 5.17 27.56
N GLY A 126 30.13 4.73 26.30
CA GLY A 126 31.40 4.27 25.73
C GLY A 126 32.49 5.34 25.69
N ARG A 127 32.12 6.63 25.55
CA ARG A 127 33.08 7.74 25.69
C ARG A 127 33.57 7.89 27.13
N LYS A 128 32.67 7.84 28.11
CA LYS A 128 33.04 7.90 29.53
C LYS A 128 33.91 6.72 29.93
N GLU A 129 33.52 5.50 29.58
CA GLU A 129 34.28 4.28 29.85
C GLU A 129 35.67 4.32 29.19
N GLY A 130 35.74 4.76 27.92
CA GLY A 130 37.01 4.92 27.22
C GLY A 130 37.93 5.94 27.88
N VAL A 131 37.39 7.09 28.30
CA VAL A 131 38.17 8.12 29.04
C VAL A 131 38.66 7.57 30.39
N ILE A 132 37.81 6.83 31.11
CA ILE A 132 38.17 6.19 32.39
C ILE A 132 39.24 5.12 32.18
N ALA A 133 39.14 4.29 31.14
CA ALA A 133 40.13 3.27 30.83
C ALA A 133 41.49 3.89 30.52
N ILE A 134 41.53 4.93 29.68
CA ILE A 134 42.75 5.67 29.36
C ILE A 134 43.35 6.31 30.62
N ALA A 135 42.53 6.94 31.46
CA ALA A 135 42.99 7.55 32.72
C ALA A 135 43.62 6.51 33.66
N ARG A 136 43.03 5.32 33.75
CA ARG A 136 43.54 4.20 34.54
C ARG A 136 44.90 3.74 34.02
N ASP A 137 45.05 3.58 32.70
CA ASP A 137 46.31 3.15 32.11
C ASP A 137 47.41 4.20 32.28
N MET A 138 47.08 5.49 32.10
CA MET A 138 48.02 6.60 32.38
C MET A 138 48.49 6.62 33.85
N LYS A 139 47.59 6.32 34.80
CA LYS A 139 47.92 6.24 36.23
C LYS A 139 48.86 5.08 36.52
N LYS A 140 48.66 3.91 35.89
CA LYS A 140 49.55 2.74 36.02
C LYS A 140 50.95 3.00 35.48
N GLU A 141 51.06 3.78 34.40
CA GLU A 141 52.33 4.22 33.81
C GLU A 141 53.04 5.31 34.63
N GLY A 142 52.46 5.75 35.76
CA GLY A 142 53.08 6.71 36.68
C GLY A 142 53.01 8.17 36.21
N ILE A 143 52.09 8.51 35.30
CA ILE A 143 51.87 9.90 34.88
C ILE A 143 51.24 10.69 36.04
N ALA A 144 51.68 11.94 36.23
CA ALA A 144 51.17 12.81 37.28
C ALA A 144 49.66 13.05 37.15
N VAL A 145 48.94 13.02 38.28
CA VAL A 145 47.47 13.10 38.34
C VAL A 145 46.96 14.41 37.72
N GLU A 146 47.70 15.50 37.88
CA GLU A 146 47.38 16.81 37.31
C GLU A 146 47.44 16.81 35.78
N GLN A 147 48.38 16.05 35.19
CA GLN A 147 48.47 15.87 33.74
C GLN A 147 47.33 14.98 33.23
N ILE A 148 47.00 13.90 33.93
CA ILE A 148 45.87 13.03 33.57
C ILE A 148 44.57 13.82 33.60
N ALA A 149 44.34 14.63 34.64
CA ALA A 149 43.16 15.49 34.77
C ALA A 149 43.04 16.46 33.59
N LYS A 150 44.18 17.05 33.17
CA LYS A 150 44.22 17.97 32.02
C LYS A 150 43.83 17.30 30.69
N PHE A 151 44.27 16.06 30.44
CA PHE A 151 44.01 15.37 29.17
C PHE A 151 42.65 14.68 29.11
N THR A 152 42.23 14.05 30.21
CA THR A 152 41.00 13.26 30.29
C THR A 152 39.78 14.10 30.68
N LYS A 153 40.01 15.33 31.16
CA LYS A 153 39.01 16.24 31.73
C LYS A 153 38.26 15.67 32.95
N LEU A 154 38.78 14.59 33.54
CA LEU A 154 38.33 14.08 34.82
C LEU A 154 38.88 14.96 35.95
N THR A 155 38.16 15.01 37.05
CA THR A 155 38.64 15.66 38.26
C THR A 155 39.76 14.84 38.91
N VAL A 156 40.65 15.51 39.64
CA VAL A 156 41.72 14.87 40.41
C VAL A 156 41.15 13.78 41.33
N LYS A 157 40.03 14.07 42.00
CA LYS A 157 39.32 13.12 42.87
C LYS A 157 38.85 11.86 42.12
N GLU A 158 38.23 12.01 40.95
CA GLU A 158 37.81 10.87 40.12
C GLU A 158 39.01 10.00 39.72
N ILE A 159 40.16 10.60 39.39
CA ILE A 159 41.38 9.87 39.00
C ILE A 159 42.03 9.17 40.21
N GLU A 160 42.03 9.80 41.38
CA GLU A 160 42.52 9.19 42.63
C GLU A 160 41.71 7.94 43.01
N GLU A 161 40.39 7.98 42.79
CA GLU A 161 39.46 6.86 43.05
C GLU A 161 39.58 5.72 42.02
N LEU A 162 40.22 5.94 40.85
CA LEU A 162 40.48 4.88 39.88
C LEU A 162 41.48 3.86 40.45
N LYS A 163 41.07 2.59 40.51
CA LYS A 163 41.93 1.45 40.84
C LYS A 163 42.90 1.11 39.71
#